data_AF-A0A1Q3JPW3-F1
#
_entry.id   AF-A0A1Q3JPW3-F1
#
_cell.length_a   1.000
_cell.length_b   1.000
_cell.length_c   1.000
_cell.angle_alpha   90.00
_cell.angle_beta   90.00
_cell.angle_gamma   90.00
#
_symmetry.space_group_name_H-M   'P 1'
#
loop_
_entity.id
_entity.type
_entity.pdbx_description
1 polymer ?
#
loop_
_entity_poly.entity_id
_entity_poly.type
_entity_poly.pdbx_seq_one_letter_code
_entity_poly.pdbx_strand_id
1 'polypeptide(L)'
;MSSETKFKAPPRPEDYDTLSDASGYARPTDDFGETAAAIDPIGNLLKLRKMLIDKRRYLAQDAITYPVTFVGRAQDIAELQKLIDQLDVAIDHERSIQDAALSS
;
A
#
# COMPACT_ATOMS: atom_id res chain seq x y z
N MET A 1 15.82 28.13 -28.34
CA MET A 1 16.47 28.37 -27.03
C MET A 1 16.29 27.12 -26.20
N SER A 2 17.34 26.31 -26.07
CA SER A 2 17.29 25.03 -25.35
C SER A 2 17.56 25.26 -23.87
N SER A 3 16.67 24.83 -22.99
CA SER A 3 16.87 24.87 -21.53
C SER A 3 17.73 23.67 -21.09
N GLU A 4 19.01 23.91 -20.81
CA GLU A 4 19.87 22.95 -20.11
C GLU A 4 19.36 22.76 -18.67
N THR A 5 18.82 21.58 -18.38
CA THR A 5 18.61 21.10 -17.02
C THR A 5 19.97 20.79 -16.39
N LYS A 6 20.46 21.72 -15.54
CA LYS A 6 21.67 21.50 -14.74
C LYS A 6 21.44 20.32 -13.78
N PHE A 7 22.09 19.19 -14.03
CA PHE A 7 22.26 18.14 -13.03
C PHE A 7 23.08 18.72 -11.87
N LYS A 8 22.41 18.99 -10.74
CA LYS A 8 23.08 19.41 -9.52
C LYS A 8 23.83 18.20 -8.96
N ALA A 9 25.14 18.33 -8.76
CA ALA A 9 25.94 17.28 -8.13
C ALA A 9 25.37 16.97 -6.73
N PRO A 10 25.35 15.69 -6.31
CA PRO A 10 24.89 15.33 -4.98
C PRO A 10 25.76 16.01 -3.91
N PRO A 11 25.17 16.34 -2.74
CA PRO A 11 25.93 16.90 -1.62
C PRO A 11 27.04 15.94 -1.19
N ARG A 12 28.09 16.49 -0.56
CA ARG A 12 29.18 15.69 0.00
C ARG A 12 28.64 14.82 1.14
N PRO A 13 29.22 13.63 1.38
CA PRO A 13 28.72 12.71 2.41
C PRO A 13 28.64 13.32 3.81
N GLU A 14 29.58 14.19 4.16
CA GLU A 14 29.59 14.90 5.45
C GLU A 14 28.43 15.92 5.61
N ASP A 15 27.87 16.41 4.51
CA ASP A 15 26.77 17.38 4.48
C ASP A 15 25.41 16.68 4.26
N TYR A 16 25.39 15.35 4.16
CA TYR A 16 24.18 14.58 3.88
C TYR A 16 23.42 14.26 5.17
N ASP A 17 22.37 15.03 5.42
CA ASP A 17 21.46 14.83 6.55
C ASP A 17 20.55 13.63 6.30
N THR A 18 21.02 12.46 6.73
CA THR A 18 20.28 11.19 6.65
C THR A 18 18.99 11.23 7.46
N LEU A 19 18.91 12.03 8.53
CA LEU A 19 17.72 12.14 9.35
C LEU A 19 16.64 12.97 8.65
N SER A 20 17.02 14.08 8.02
CA SER A 20 16.11 14.87 7.21
C SER A 20 15.58 14.06 6.02
N ASP A 21 16.44 13.29 5.35
CA ASP A 21 16.01 12.49 4.19
C ASP A 21 15.15 11.29 4.62
N ALA A 22 15.49 10.64 5.74
CA ALA A 22 14.68 9.57 6.32
C ALA A 22 13.35 10.06 6.91
N SER A 23 13.27 11.33 7.33
CA SER A 23 12.03 11.92 7.85
C SER A 23 10.89 11.93 6.83
N GLY A 24 11.21 11.93 5.53
CA GLY A 24 10.24 11.81 4.44
C GLY A 24 9.53 10.46 4.43
N TYR A 25 10.20 9.38 4.82
CA TYR A 25 9.60 8.05 4.97
C TYR A 25 8.77 7.90 6.26
N ALA A 26 9.02 8.76 7.26
CA ALA A 26 8.29 8.77 8.53
C ALA A 26 7.08 9.71 8.53
N ARG A 27 6.92 10.56 7.49
CA ARG A 27 5.68 11.30 7.30
C ARG A 27 4.57 10.27 7.01
N PRO A 28 3.41 10.35 7.70
CA PRO A 28 2.21 9.71 7.19
C PRO A 28 2.07 10.21 5.75
N THR A 29 2.24 9.32 4.78
CA THR A 29 2.04 9.69 3.39
C THR A 29 0.61 10.21 3.28
N ASP A 30 0.44 11.42 2.73
CA ASP A 30 -0.88 12.02 2.45
C ASP A 30 -1.75 11.12 1.53
N ASP A 31 -1.18 10.04 0.99
CA ASP A 31 -1.91 8.95 0.32
C ASP A 31 -2.81 8.12 1.28
N PHE A 32 -2.54 8.16 2.59
CA PHE A 32 -3.52 7.80 3.63
C PHE A 32 -4.40 9.03 3.92
N GLY A 33 -5.11 9.49 2.88
CA GLY A 33 -5.82 10.77 2.89
C GLY A 33 -6.68 10.99 4.11
N GLU A 34 -6.63 12.24 4.61
CA GLU A 34 -7.38 12.84 5.72
C GLU A 34 -7.54 11.98 6.99
N THR A 35 -7.41 12.62 8.15
CA THR A 35 -7.61 12.06 9.49
C THR A 35 -8.99 11.39 9.73
N ALA A 36 -9.83 11.27 8.71
CA ALA A 36 -11.00 10.41 8.63
C ALA A 36 -10.69 8.91 8.67
N ALA A 37 -9.44 8.47 8.43
CA ALA A 37 -9.06 7.07 8.61
C ALA A 37 -9.19 6.58 10.07
N ALA A 38 -9.36 7.46 11.06
CA ALA A 38 -9.71 7.04 12.43
C ALA A 38 -11.22 6.80 12.64
N ILE A 39 -12.07 7.20 11.69
CA ILE A 39 -13.53 7.36 11.89
C ILE A 39 -14.33 6.15 11.35
N ASP A 40 -13.79 5.36 10.42
CA ASP A 40 -14.47 4.17 9.87
C ASP A 40 -13.51 2.96 9.74
N PRO A 41 -13.36 2.15 10.80
CA PRO A 41 -12.51 0.96 10.79
C PRO A 41 -12.86 -0.02 9.67
N ILE A 42 -14.15 -0.26 9.43
CA ILE A 42 -14.62 -1.20 8.39
C ILE A 42 -14.35 -0.62 7.00
N GLY A 43 -14.63 0.66 6.78
CA GLY A 43 -14.36 1.36 5.53
C GLY A 43 -12.87 1.29 5.13
N ASN A 44 -11.97 1.43 6.11
CA ASN A 44 -10.53 1.28 5.86
C ASN A 44 -10.14 -0.13 5.44
N LEU A 45 -10.66 -1.14 6.15
CA LEU A 45 -10.39 -2.54 5.81
C LEU A 45 -10.94 -2.88 4.41
N LEU A 46 -12.14 -2.39 4.06
CA LEU A 46 -12.71 -2.54 2.72
C LEU A 46 -11.89 -1.83 1.63
N LYS A 47 -11.36 -0.63 1.93
CA LYS A 47 -10.47 0.10 1.00
C LYS A 47 -9.17 -0.66 0.77
N LEU A 48 -8.54 -1.13 1.85
CA LEU A 48 -7.31 -1.93 1.77
C LEU A 48 -7.55 -3.23 0.98
N ARG A 49 -8.66 -3.92 1.24
CA ARG A 49 -9.07 -5.12 0.49
C ARG A 49 -9.12 -4.87 -1.01
N LYS A 50 -9.79 -3.78 -1.41
CA LYS A 50 -9.92 -3.39 -2.81
C LYS A 50 -8.54 -3.14 -3.45
N MET A 51 -7.66 -2.40 -2.78
CA MET A 51 -6.30 -2.13 -3.27
C MET A 51 -5.50 -3.42 -3.48
N LEU A 52 -5.61 -4.39 -2.57
CA LEU A 52 -4.92 -5.69 -2.70
C LEU A 52 -5.47 -6.53 -3.85
N ILE A 53 -6.79 -6.53 -4.06
CA ILE A 53 -7.42 -7.21 -5.21
C ILE A 53 -6.95 -6.59 -6.53
N ASP A 54 -6.91 -5.26 -6.61
CA ASP A 54 -6.46 -4.54 -7.80
C ASP A 54 -4.98 -4.82 -8.08
N LYS A 55 -4.12 -4.83 -7.03
CA LYS A 55 -2.72 -5.24 -7.16
C LYS A 55 -2.58 -6.68 -7.63
N ARG A 56 -3.37 -7.63 -7.10
CA ARG A 56 -3.35 -9.04 -7.54
C ARG A 56 -3.69 -9.17 -9.02
N ARG A 57 -4.68 -8.41 -9.51
CA ARG A 57 -5.07 -8.38 -10.92
C ARG A 57 -3.97 -7.81 -11.80
N TYR A 58 -3.33 -6.72 -11.36
CA TYR A 58 -2.20 -6.13 -12.05
C TYR A 58 -1.04 -7.13 -12.19
N LEU A 59 -0.68 -7.83 -11.12
CA LEU A 59 0.39 -8.84 -11.16
C LEU A 59 0.04 -10.02 -12.06
N ALA A 60 -1.23 -10.42 -12.12
CA ALA A 60 -1.67 -11.46 -13.05
C ALA A 60 -1.53 -11.02 -14.52
N GLN A 61 -1.86 -9.76 -14.82
CA GLN A 61 -1.64 -9.19 -16.15
C GLN A 61 -0.14 -9.11 -16.47
N ASP A 62 0.67 -8.64 -15.53
CA ASP A 62 2.13 -8.56 -15.66
C ASP A 62 2.76 -9.94 -15.96
N ALA A 63 2.29 -11.00 -15.29
CA ALA A 63 2.71 -12.37 -15.53
C ALA A 63 2.36 -12.90 -16.93
N ILE A 64 1.23 -12.46 -17.49
CA ILE A 64 0.79 -12.79 -18.86
C ILE A 64 1.63 -12.03 -19.88
N THR A 65 1.90 -10.74 -19.64
CA THR A 65 2.64 -9.87 -20.55
C THR A 65 4.12 -10.21 -20.59
N TYR A 66 4.73 -10.56 -19.43
CA TYR A 66 6.16 -10.81 -19.30
C TYR A 66 6.42 -12.22 -18.76
N PRO A 67 6.72 -13.19 -19.64
CA PRO A 67 6.96 -14.58 -19.23
C PRO A 67 8.12 -14.74 -18.22
N VAL A 68 9.12 -13.86 -18.28
CA VAL A 68 10.29 -13.89 -17.37
C VAL A 68 9.90 -13.63 -15.91
N THR A 69 8.81 -12.90 -15.65
CA THR A 69 8.35 -12.61 -14.29
C THR A 69 7.30 -13.61 -13.79
N PHE A 70 6.86 -14.57 -14.62
CA PHE A 70 5.72 -15.44 -14.34
C PHE A 70 5.81 -16.14 -12.97
N VAL A 71 6.94 -16.80 -12.68
CA VAL A 71 7.13 -17.55 -11.42
C VAL A 71 7.13 -16.62 -10.21
N GLY A 72 7.83 -15.49 -10.29
CA GLY A 72 7.85 -14.49 -9.21
C GLY A 72 6.46 -13.90 -8.97
N ARG A 73 5.72 -13.59 -10.04
CA ARG A 73 4.35 -13.07 -9.94
C ARG A 73 3.36 -14.09 -9.40
N ALA A 74 3.52 -15.37 -9.74
CA ALA A 74 2.70 -16.43 -9.18
C ALA A 74 2.87 -16.50 -7.64
N GLN A 75 4.11 -16.36 -7.15
CA GLN A 75 4.39 -16.30 -5.72
C GLN A 75 3.82 -15.04 -5.07
N ASP A 76 4.04 -13.86 -5.67
CA ASP A 76 3.47 -12.59 -5.17
C ASP A 76 1.94 -12.66 -5.08
N ILE A 77 1.28 -13.24 -6.08
CA ILE A 77 -0.18 -13.42 -6.12
C ILE A 77 -0.64 -14.36 -4.99
N ALA A 78 0.09 -15.44 -4.74
CA ALA A 78 -0.25 -16.39 -3.67
C ALA A 78 -0.14 -15.74 -2.28
N GLU A 79 0.90 -14.93 -2.04
CA GLU A 79 1.05 -14.20 -0.78
C GLU A 79 -0.02 -13.11 -0.62
N LEU A 80 -0.36 -12.38 -1.69
CA LEU A 80 -1.47 -11.43 -1.67
C LEU A 80 -2.81 -12.12 -1.39
N GLN A 81 -3.03 -13.33 -1.89
CA GLN A 81 -4.26 -14.07 -1.61
C GLN A 81 -4.40 -14.36 -0.11
N LYS A 82 -3.34 -14.84 0.54
CA LYS A 82 -3.35 -15.10 1.99
C LYS A 82 -3.70 -13.83 2.78
N LEU A 83 -3.13 -12.70 2.39
CA LEU A 83 -3.42 -11.41 3.03
C LEU A 83 -4.87 -10.99 2.83
N ILE A 84 -5.43 -11.18 1.63
CA ILE A 84 -6.84 -10.90 1.35
C ILE A 84 -7.74 -11.78 2.22
N ASP A 85 -7.43 -13.07 2.35
CA ASP A 85 -8.22 -14.00 3.17
C ASP A 85 -8.20 -13.59 4.65
N GLN A 86 -7.04 -13.19 5.18
CA GLN A 86 -6.91 -12.67 6.54
C GLN A 86 -7.70 -11.38 6.74
N LEU A 87 -7.74 -10.52 5.72
CA LEU A 87 -8.48 -9.27 5.78
C LEU A 87 -9.99 -9.51 5.76
N ASP A 88 -10.46 -10.51 5.03
CA ASP A 88 -11.87 -10.93 5.03
C ASP A 88 -12.30 -11.41 6.43
N VAL A 89 -11.47 -12.21 7.11
CA VAL A 89 -11.70 -12.61 8.51
C VAL A 89 -11.75 -11.40 9.45
N ALA A 90 -10.85 -10.43 9.28
CA ALA A 90 -10.83 -9.23 10.12
C ALA A 90 -12.06 -8.33 9.90
N ILE A 91 -12.53 -8.20 8.66
CA ILE A 91 -13.75 -7.45 8.32
C ILE A 91 -14.97 -8.10 8.98
N ASP A 92 -15.08 -9.42 8.90
CA ASP A 92 -16.20 -10.15 9.51
C ASP A 92 -16.18 -10.03 11.05
N HIS A 93 -14.99 -10.07 11.66
CA HIS A 93 -14.84 -9.82 13.08
C HIS A 93 -15.30 -8.40 13.47
N GLU A 94 -14.87 -7.36 12.74
CA GLU A 94 -15.25 -5.97 13.03
C GLU A 94 -16.77 -5.75 12.88
N ARG A 95 -17.37 -6.35 11.84
CA ARG A 95 -18.83 -6.35 11.66
C ARG A 95 -19.54 -7.01 12.83
N SER A 96 -19.05 -8.16 13.31
CA SER A 96 -19.64 -8.85 14.46
C SER A 96 -19.62 -8.00 15.74
N ILE A 97 -18.56 -7.20 15.94
CA ILE A 97 -18.46 -6.27 17.07
C ILE A 97 -19.47 -5.14 16.93
N GLN A 98 -19.60 -4.56 15.74
CA GLN A 98 -20.56 -3.49 15.48
C GLN A 98 -22.00 -3.96 15.67
N ASP A 99 -22.35 -5.16 15.19
CA ASP A 99 -23.68 -5.76 15.34
C ASP A 99 -24.00 -6.06 16.82
N ALA A 100 -23.02 -6.53 17.58
CA ALA A 100 -23.16 -6.75 19.02
C ALA A 100 -23.39 -5.44 19.79
N ALA A 101 -22.69 -4.36 19.42
CA ALA A 101 -22.86 -3.04 20.01
C ALA A 101 -24.21 -2.38 19.68
N LEU A 102 -24.81 -2.70 18.52
CA LEU A 102 -26.13 -2.22 18.13
C LEU A 102 -27.29 -3.00 18.78
N SER A 103 -27.00 -4.21 19.29
CA SER A 103 -27.98 -5.10 19.91
C SER A 103 -28.05 -4.98 21.44
N SER A 104 -27.15 -4.18 22.05
CA SER A 104 -27.06 -3.89 23.49
C SER A 104 -27.66 -2.54 23.86
#